data_AF-A0A954YQH3-F1
#
_entry.id   AF-A0A954YQH3-F1
#
_cell.length_a   1.000
_cell.length_b   1.000
_cell.length_c   1.000
_cell.angle_alpha   90.00
_cell.angle_beta   90.00
_cell.angle_gamma   90.00
#
_symmetry.space_group_name_H-M   'P 1'
#
loop_
_entity.id
_entity.type
_entity.pdbx_description
1 polymer ?
#
loop_
_entity_poly.entity_id
_entity_poly.type
_entity_poly.pdbx_seq_one_letter_code
_entity_poly.pdbx_strand_id
1 'polypeptide(L)' 'MRIFVYFLIVLLAIVHQDFWWWDTEKPLIGGVVPIGLAYHALVSLAAAILWGLAAKYCWPHDLDDDDAITASNEGAAS' A
#
# COMPACT_ATOMS: atom_id res chain seq x y z
N MET A 1 13.70 -7.73 1.53
CA MET A 1 12.22 -7.69 1.32
C MET A 1 11.67 -6.28 1.15
N ARG A 2 12.18 -5.26 1.87
CA ARG A 2 11.76 -3.85 1.73
C ARG A 2 11.85 -3.27 0.31
N ILE A 3 12.90 -3.60 -0.45
CA ILE A 3 13.04 -3.19 -1.87
C ILE A 3 11.88 -3.70 -2.74
N PHE A 4 11.35 -4.89 -2.46
CA PHE A 4 10.23 -5.45 -3.22
C PHE A 4 8.95 -4.65 -2.96
N VAL A 5 8.72 -4.22 -1.71
CA VAL A 5 7.60 -3.36 -1.35
C VAL A 5 7.71 -1.99 -2.04
N TYR A 6 8.90 -1.38 -2.04
CA TYR A 6 9.11 -0.12 -2.76
C TYR A 6 8.90 -0.26 -4.27
N PHE A 7 9.37 -1.35 -4.87
CA PHE A 7 9.13 -1.63 -6.29
C PHE A 7 7.64 -1.78 -6.59
N LEU A 8 6.90 -2.50 -5.74
CA LEU A 8 5.45 -2.63 -5.84
C LEU A 8 4.73 -1.28 -5.71
N ILE A 9 5.21 -0.37 -4.86
CA ILE A 9 4.64 0.98 -4.68
C ILE A 9 4.83 1.80 -5.96
N VAL A 10 6.05 1.80 -6.51
CA VAL A 10 6.35 2.52 -7.76
C VAL A 10 5.56 1.95 -8.93
N LEU A 11 5.47 0.62 -9.03
CA LEU A 11 4.69 -0.03 -10.08
C LEU A 11 3.19 0.29 -9.94
N LEU A 12 2.65 0.27 -8.72
CA LEU A 12 1.27 0.68 -8.44
C LEU A 12 1.05 2.16 -8.82
N ALA A 13 2.01 3.05 -8.53
CA ALA A 13 1.90 4.48 -8.88
C ALA A 13 1.90 4.72 -10.40
N ILE A 14 2.66 3.93 -11.16
CA ILE A 14 2.65 3.96 -12.64
C ILE A 14 1.33 3.41 -13.17
N VAL A 15 0.87 2.27 -12.64
CA VAL A 15 -0.42 1.67 -12.99
C VAL A 15 -1.59 2.60 -12.59
N HIS A 16 -1.45 3.37 -11.52
CA HIS A 16 -2.46 4.34 -11.10
C HIS A 16 -2.58 5.54 -12.04
N GLN A 17 -1.63 5.75 -12.96
CA GLN A 17 -1.77 6.79 -13.99
C GLN A 17 -2.98 6.47 -14.89
N ASP A 18 -4.06 7.21 -14.70
CA ASP A 18 -5.35 7.04 -15.36
C ASP A 18 -5.38 7.57 -16.80
N PHE A 19 -4.36 7.20 -17.59
CA PHE A 19 -4.22 7.62 -18.98
C PHE A 19 -4.35 6.47 -19.98
N TRP A 20 -4.32 5.23 -19.52
CA TRP A 20 -4.25 4.07 -20.43
C TRP A 20 -5.58 3.73 -21.11
N TRP A 21 -6.70 3.88 -20.39
CA TRP A 21 -8.03 3.46 -20.84
C TRP A 21 -9.05 4.60 -20.90
N TRP A 22 -8.58 5.85 -20.85
CA TRP A 22 -9.42 7.05 -20.88
C TRP A 22 -10.37 7.11 -22.10
N ASP A 23 -9.95 6.60 -23.26
CA ASP A 23 -10.73 6.67 -24.51
C ASP A 23 -11.52 5.38 -24.83
N THR A 24 -11.45 4.38 -23.95
CA THR A 24 -12.05 3.06 -24.23
C THR A 24 -13.41 2.92 -23.55
N GLU A 25 -14.42 3.49 -24.21
CA GLU A 25 -15.82 3.39 -23.82
C GLU A 25 -16.39 1.97 -24.01
N LYS A 26 -15.68 1.12 -24.76
CA LYS A 26 -16.11 -0.22 -25.20
C LYS A 26 -14.91 -1.16 -25.12
N PRO A 27 -14.97 -2.32 -24.45
CA PRO A 27 -16.18 -3.05 -24.08
C PRO A 27 -16.64 -2.84 -22.63
N LEU A 28 -17.96 -2.92 -22.42
CA LEU A 28 -18.56 -3.02 -21.08
C LEU A 28 -18.35 -4.43 -20.54
N ILE A 29 -17.69 -4.58 -19.38
CA ILE A 29 -17.69 -5.87 -18.67
C ILE A 29 -19.11 -6.11 -18.15
N GLY A 30 -19.76 -7.17 -18.63
CA GLY A 30 -21.13 -7.54 -18.22
C GLY A 30 -22.24 -6.56 -18.64
N GLY A 31 -21.97 -5.63 -19.57
CA GLY A 31 -22.97 -4.69 -20.09
C GLY A 31 -23.27 -3.47 -19.21
N VAL A 32 -22.62 -3.34 -18.05
CA VAL A 32 -22.91 -2.26 -17.08
C VAL A 32 -21.66 -1.51 -16.61
N VAL A 33 -20.49 -2.17 -16.54
CA VAL A 33 -19.29 -1.57 -15.93
C VAL A 33 -18.25 -1.19 -17.00
N PRO A 34 -17.85 0.10 -17.08
CA PRO A 34 -16.75 0.54 -17.93
C PRO A 34 -15.44 -0.11 -17.49
N ILE A 35 -14.60 -0.52 -18.44
CA ILE A 35 -13.32 -1.17 -18.14
C ILE A 35 -12.39 -0.27 -17.30
N GLY A 36 -12.45 1.05 -17.51
CA GLY A 36 -11.74 2.01 -16.66
C GLY A 36 -12.16 1.97 -15.19
N LEU A 37 -13.43 1.69 -14.90
CA LEU A 37 -13.94 1.60 -13.52
C LEU A 37 -13.51 0.28 -12.85
N ALA A 38 -13.59 -0.83 -13.60
CA ALA A 38 -13.09 -2.13 -13.13
C ALA A 38 -11.57 -2.09 -12.87
N TYR A 39 -10.84 -1.38 -13.73
CA TYR A 39 -9.42 -1.10 -13.54
C TYR A 39 -9.17 -0.31 -12.25
N HIS A 40 -9.89 0.79 -12.02
CA HIS A 40 -9.80 1.57 -10.78
C HIS A 40 -10.10 0.75 -9.52
N ALA A 41 -11.09 -0.14 -9.58
CA ALA A 41 -11.41 -1.05 -8.48
C ALA A 41 -10.25 -2.01 -8.19
N LEU A 42 -9.62 -2.56 -9.22
CA LEU A 42 -8.43 -3.41 -9.09
C LEU A 42 -7.22 -2.64 -8.54
N VAL A 43 -6.97 -1.42 -9.01
CA VAL A 43 -5.87 -0.58 -8.48
C VAL A 43 -6.11 -0.26 -7.00
N SER A 44 -7.35 0.02 -6.60
CA SER A 44 -7.71 0.26 -5.20
C SER A 44 -7.49 -0.98 -4.32
N LEU A 45 -7.87 -2.16 -4.82
CA LEU A 45 -7.62 -3.43 -4.13
C LEU A 45 -6.12 -3.72 -4.01
N ALA A 46 -5.37 -3.50 -5.08
CA ALA A 46 -3.93 -3.66 -5.09
C ALA A 46 -3.25 -2.72 -4.08
N ALA A 47 -3.70 -1.46 -3.97
CA ALA A 47 -3.23 -0.49 -2.98
C ALA A 47 -3.45 -0.98 -1.54
N ALA A 48 -4.64 -1.50 -1.23
CA ALA A 48 -4.95 -2.04 0.09
C ALA A 48 -4.04 -3.23 0.47
N ILE A 49 -3.84 -4.15 -0.47
CA ILE A 49 -2.93 -5.30 -0.30
C ILE A 49 -1.50 -4.81 -0.07
N LEU A 50 -1.03 -3.87 -0.90
CA LEU A 50 0.29 -3.28 -0.78
C LEU A 50 0.54 -2.65 0.59
N TRP A 51 -0.45 -1.90 1.10
CA TRP A 51 -0.36 -1.27 2.40
C TRP A 51 -0.32 -2.30 3.54
N GLY A 52 -1.09 -3.37 3.43
CA GLY A 52 -1.03 -4.50 4.37
C GLY A 52 0.33 -5.22 4.36
N LEU A 53 0.91 -5.42 3.17
CA LEU A 53 2.28 -5.94 3.02
C LEU A 53 3.31 -4.97 3.60
N ALA A 54 3.17 -3.67 3.35
CA ALA A 54 4.06 -2.65 3.91
C ALA A 54 3.98 -2.64 5.43
N ALA A 55 2.78 -2.68 6.01
CA ALA A 55 2.61 -2.80 7.45
C ALA A 55 3.24 -4.10 8.00
N LYS A 56 3.06 -5.24 7.34
CA LYS A 56 3.63 -6.51 7.83
C LYS A 56 5.16 -6.58 7.74
N TYR A 57 5.75 -6.03 6.68
CA TYR A 57 7.18 -6.22 6.38
C TYR A 57 8.06 -5.00 6.69
N CYS A 58 7.50 -3.79 6.74
CA CYS A 58 8.22 -2.57 7.08
C CYS A 58 7.94 -2.10 8.51
N TRP A 59 6.98 -2.68 9.24
CA TRP A 59 6.82 -2.39 10.67
C TRP A 59 7.96 -3.06 11.45
N PRO A 60 8.86 -2.28 12.07
CA PRO A 60 9.95 -2.81 12.87
C PRO A 60 9.39 -3.41 14.17
N HIS A 61 9.91 -4.58 14.57
CA HIS A 61 9.57 -5.25 15.83
C HIS A 61 10.41 -4.74 17.02
N ASP A 62 11.44 -3.91 16.78
CA ASP A 62 12.29 -3.30 17.82
C ASP A 62 11.61 -2.16 18.60
N LEU A 63 10.31 -1.92 18.39
CA LEU A 63 9.60 -0.85 19.08
C LEU A 63 9.28 -1.16 20.56
N ASP A 64 9.53 -2.39 21.02
CA ASP A 64 9.24 -2.83 22.40
C ASP A 64 10.47 -2.81 23.33
N ASP A 65 11.68 -2.57 22.82
CA ASP A 65 12.91 -2.58 23.64
C ASP A 65 13.38 -1.16 24.04
N ASP A 66 13.09 -0.13 23.24
CA ASP A 66 13.54 1.25 23.50
C ASP A 66 12.64 2.00 24.52
N ASP A 67 11.36 1.65 24.62
CA ASP A 67 10.41 2.21 25.59
C ASP A 67 10.61 1.66 27.02
N ALA A 68 11.03 0.40 27.15
CA ALA A 68 11.38 -0.19 28.44
C ALA A 68 12.69 0.39 29.04
N ILE A 69 13.67 0.70 28.18
CA ILE A 69 14.95 1.30 28.59
C ILE A 69 14.77 2.78 28.98
N THR A 70 13.92 3.53 28.29
CA THR A 70 13.65 4.93 28.63
C THR A 70 12.81 5.07 29.91
N ALA A 71 11.80 4.22 30.12
CA ALA A 71 10.99 4.24 31.34
C ALA A 71 11.79 3.84 32.61
N SER A 72 12.75 2.93 32.50
CA SER A 72 13.61 2.53 33.64
C SER A 72 14.66 3.59 34.00
N ASN A 73 15.16 4.35 33.03
CA ASN A 73 16.05 5.49 33.22
C ASN A 73 15.35 6.65 33.96
N GLU A 74 14.15 7.02 33.54
CA GLU A 74 13.40 8.13 34.14
C GLU A 74 12.97 7.86 35.59
N GLY A 75 12.65 6.60 35.92
CA GLY A 75 12.36 6.18 37.30
C GLY A 75 13.58 6.06 38.22
N ALA A 76 14.79 5.98 37.68
CA ALA A 76 16.04 5.96 38.45
C ALA A 76 16.57 7.38 38.74
N ALA A 77 16.05 8.40 38.06
CA ALA A 77 16.42 9.81 38.21
C ALA A 77 15.48 10.62 39.12
N SER A 78 14.39 10.01 39.63
CA SER A 78 13.41 10.60 40.57
C SER A 78 13.59 10.08 41.99
#